data_AF-A0A521XUW6-F1
#
_entry.id   AF-A0A521XUW6-F1
#
_cell.length_a   1.000
_cell.length_b   1.000
_cell.length_c   1.000
_cell.angle_alpha   90.00
_cell.angle_beta   90.00
_cell.angle_gamma   90.00
#
_symmetry.space_group_name_H-M   'P 1'
#
loop_
_entity.id
_entity.type
_entity.pdbx_description
1 polymer ?
#
loop_
_entity_poly.entity_id
_entity_poly.type
_entity_poly.pdbx_seq_one_letter_code
_entity_poly.pdbx_strand_id
1 'polypeptide(L)'
;MVNTTNISFHGVESGALLILIDKEGICASSGSACLADSDEPSHVIKAMKPEGNQSGSMIRFSAGLETTCAEVGNVCDYARRLAGTLRLALV
;
A
#
# COMPACT_ATOMS: atom_id res chain seq x y z
N MET A 1 1.06 9.25 -19.39
CA MET A 1 1.60 9.68 -18.09
C MET A 1 1.33 8.59 -17.09
N VAL A 2 2.34 8.12 -16.37
CA VAL A 2 2.21 7.11 -15.31
C VAL A 2 2.19 7.82 -13.97
N ASN A 3 1.01 7.91 -13.33
CA ASN A 3 0.84 8.60 -12.05
C ASN A 3 0.53 7.63 -10.90
N THR A 4 0.38 6.34 -11.20
CA THR A 4 -0.06 5.32 -10.25
C THR A 4 1.06 4.31 -10.05
N THR A 5 1.39 4.04 -8.79
CA THR A 5 2.38 3.04 -8.38
C THR A 5 1.76 2.11 -7.35
N ASN A 6 1.94 0.81 -7.51
CA ASN A 6 1.47 -0.21 -6.57
C ASN A 6 2.69 -0.91 -5.94
N ILE A 7 2.81 -0.86 -4.62
CA ILE A 7 4.00 -1.28 -3.86
C ILE A 7 3.60 -2.35 -2.85
N SER A 8 4.33 -3.47 -2.82
CA SER A 8 4.15 -4.52 -1.82
C SER A 8 5.04 -4.29 -0.59
N PHE A 9 4.44 -4.27 0.59
CA PHE A 9 5.12 -4.18 1.88
C PHE A 9 5.20 -5.57 2.53
N HIS A 10 6.23 -6.34 2.20
CA HIS A 10 6.38 -7.71 2.70
C HIS A 10 6.24 -7.82 4.23
N GLY A 11 5.47 -8.80 4.70
CA GLY A 11 5.21 -9.04 6.12
C GLY A 11 4.31 -7.99 6.78
N VAL A 12 3.63 -7.15 6.00
CA VAL A 12 2.71 -6.12 6.50
C VAL A 12 1.35 -6.33 5.85
N GLU A 13 0.31 -6.40 6.67
CA GLU A 13 -1.07 -6.43 6.20
C GLU A 13 -1.48 -5.02 5.72
N SER A 14 -2.03 -4.94 4.51
CA SER A 14 -2.31 -3.67 3.83
C SER A 14 -3.33 -2.79 4.54
N GLY A 15 -4.41 -3.38 5.08
CA GLY A 15 -5.44 -2.68 5.83
C GLY A 15 -4.91 -2.00 7.09
N ALA A 16 -4.10 -2.71 7.87
CA ALA A 16 -3.43 -2.16 9.04
C ALA A 16 -2.52 -0.98 8.67
N LEU A 17 -1.76 -1.10 7.59
CA LEU A 17 -0.91 -0.01 7.12
C LEU A 17 -1.71 1.20 6.62
N LEU A 18 -2.82 0.98 5.90
CA LEU A 18 -3.72 2.06 5.48
C LEU A 18 -4.29 2.83 6.66
N ILE A 19 -4.77 2.13 7.69
CA ILE A 19 -5.29 2.76 8.90
C ILE A 19 -4.24 3.66 9.57
N LEU A 20 -2.97 3.23 9.60
CA LEU A 20 -1.90 4.02 10.19
C LEU A 20 -1.50 5.21 9.31
N ILE A 21 -1.46 5.03 7.98
CA ILE A 21 -1.11 6.08 7.03
C ILE A 21 -2.20 7.16 6.97
N ASP A 22 -3.48 6.77 7.05
CA ASP A 22 -4.63 7.69 7.13
C ASP A 22 -4.55 8.61 8.36
N LYS A 23 -4.10 8.08 9.51
CA LYS A 23 -3.86 8.89 10.73
C LYS A 23 -2.77 9.95 10.56
N GLU A 24 -1.85 9.76 9.63
CA GLU A 24 -0.82 10.75 9.28
C GLU A 24 -1.32 11.72 8.18
N GLY A 25 -2.60 11.65 7.80
CA GLY A 25 -3.24 12.51 6.81
C GLY A 25 -2.96 12.14 5.35
N ILE A 26 -2.49 10.92 5.09
CA ILE A 26 -2.14 10.45 3.75
C ILE A 26 -3.25 9.55 3.21
N CYS A 27 -3.81 9.93 2.06
CA CYS A 27 -4.78 9.12 1.34
C CYS A 27 -4.08 8.10 0.44
N ALA A 28 -4.37 6.82 0.65
CA ALA A 28 -3.91 5.73 -0.21
C ALA A 28 -4.99 4.64 -0.34
N SER A 29 -4.76 3.68 -1.22
CA SER A 29 -5.67 2.54 -1.45
C SER A 29 -4.84 1.29 -1.28
N SER A 30 -5.33 0.25 -0.62
CA SER A 30 -4.78 -1.09 -0.87
C SER A 30 -5.07 -1.39 -2.34
N GLY A 31 -4.14 -2.02 -3.06
CA GLY A 31 -4.32 -2.29 -4.49
C GLY A 31 -5.65 -2.98 -4.78
N SER A 32 -5.99 -3.12 -6.06
CA SER A 32 -7.25 -3.72 -6.58
C SER A 32 -7.56 -5.15 -6.11
N ALA A 33 -6.88 -5.71 -5.12
CA ALA A 33 -7.00 -7.07 -4.63
C ALA A 33 -8.32 -7.35 -3.93
N CYS A 34 -8.88 -6.42 -3.15
CA CYS A 34 -10.18 -6.66 -2.53
C CYS A 34 -11.28 -6.30 -3.53
N LEU A 35 -11.98 -7.31 -4.06
CA LEU A 35 -13.42 -7.14 -4.16
C LEU A 35 -13.86 -6.78 -2.73
N ALA A 36 -14.64 -5.71 -2.55
CA ALA A 36 -15.01 -5.23 -1.21
C ALA A 36 -15.69 -6.29 -0.31
N ASP A 37 -15.99 -7.47 -0.87
CA ASP A 37 -16.65 -8.61 -0.27
C ASP A 37 -15.87 -9.94 -0.44
N SER A 38 -14.55 -9.90 -0.72
CA SER A 38 -13.75 -11.12 -0.88
C SER A 38 -12.27 -10.93 -0.52
N ASP A 39 -11.73 -11.90 0.23
CA ASP A 39 -10.30 -12.03 0.53
C ASP A 39 -9.45 -12.48 -0.69
N GLU A 40 -10.10 -12.81 -1.80
CA GLU A 40 -9.42 -13.27 -3.02
C GLU A 40 -8.83 -12.10 -3.83
N PRO A 41 -7.55 -12.17 -4.24
CA PRO A 41 -6.96 -11.13 -5.06
C PRO A 41 -7.65 -11.00 -6.41
N SER A 42 -7.75 -9.77 -6.92
CA SER A 42 -8.30 -9.53 -8.26
C SER A 42 -7.51 -10.21 -9.36
N HIS A 43 -8.18 -10.40 -10.49
CA HIS A 43 -7.62 -10.97 -11.70
C HIS A 43 -6.33 -10.26 -12.16
N VAL A 44 -6.22 -8.93 -11.98
CA VAL A 44 -5.00 -8.16 -12.31
C VAL A 44 -3.84 -8.57 -11.40
N ILE A 45 -4.06 -8.59 -10.08
CA ILE A 45 -3.01 -8.98 -9.14
C ILE A 45 -2.59 -10.44 -9.35
N LYS A 46 -3.54 -11.35 -9.60
CA LYS A 46 -3.24 -12.74 -9.98
C LYS A 46 -2.38 -12.82 -11.25
N ALA A 47 -2.68 -12.01 -12.27
CA ALA A 47 -1.90 -11.96 -13.51
C ALA A 47 -0.50 -11.35 -13.33
N MET A 48 -0.33 -10.43 -12.37
CA MET A 48 0.98 -9.87 -12.00
C MET A 48 1.89 -10.90 -11.32
N LYS A 49 1.37 -12.08 -10.93
CA LYS A 49 2.12 -13.18 -10.29
C LYS A 49 3.01 -12.70 -9.13
N PRO A 50 2.45 -11.99 -8.13
CA PRO A 50 3.21 -11.62 -6.96
C PRO A 50 3.76 -12.86 -6.27
N GLU A 51 5.00 -12.78 -5.79
CA GLU A 51 5.63 -13.89 -5.07
C GLU A 51 4.90 -14.13 -3.74
N GLY A 52 4.57 -15.40 -3.45
CA GLY A 52 3.97 -15.82 -2.19
C GLY A 52 2.61 -15.18 -1.89
N ASN A 53 2.35 -14.85 -0.62
CA ASN A 53 1.09 -14.25 -0.14
C ASN A 53 1.11 -12.71 -0.18
N GLN A 54 1.79 -12.09 -1.15
CA GLN A 54 1.97 -10.63 -1.18
C GLN A 54 0.77 -9.83 -1.67
N SER A 55 -0.30 -10.48 -2.13
CA SER A 55 -1.54 -9.83 -2.53
C SER A 55 -2.14 -8.96 -1.41
N GLY A 56 -2.11 -9.45 -0.17
CA GLY A 56 -2.63 -8.73 1.01
C GLY A 56 -1.70 -7.64 1.56
N SER A 57 -0.56 -7.39 0.91
CA SER A 57 0.46 -6.44 1.37
C SER A 57 0.66 -5.27 0.42
N MET A 58 -0.23 -5.09 -0.57
CA MET A 58 -0.08 -4.08 -1.61
C MET A 58 -0.78 -2.78 -1.28
N ILE A 59 -0.06 -1.65 -1.40
CA ILE A 59 -0.61 -0.29 -1.34
C ILE A 59 -0.38 0.40 -2.69
N ARG A 60 -1.45 0.96 -3.23
CA ARG A 60 -1.48 1.78 -4.42
C ARG A 60 -1.51 3.26 -4.03
N PHE A 61 -0.54 3.99 -4.58
CA PHE A 61 -0.45 5.43 -4.52
C PHE A 61 -0.71 6.00 -5.91
N SER A 62 -1.46 7.11 -5.96
CA SER A 62 -1.75 7.84 -7.19
C SER A 62 -1.46 9.31 -6.96
N ALA A 63 -0.58 9.88 -7.79
CA ALA A 63 -0.26 11.31 -7.77
C ALA A 63 -1.22 12.10 -8.68
N GLY A 64 -1.58 13.30 -8.22
CA GLY A 64 -2.34 14.29 -8.99
C GLY A 64 -1.44 15.36 -9.60
N LEU A 65 -2.03 16.31 -10.31
CA LEU A 65 -1.31 17.45 -10.90
C LEU A 65 -0.62 18.32 -9.84
N GLU A 66 -1.21 18.39 -8.64
CA GLU A 66 -0.75 19.23 -7.54
C GLU A 66 0.19 18.50 -6.58
N THR A 67 0.44 17.20 -6.78
CA THR A 67 1.34 16.44 -5.91
C THR A 67 2.77 16.92 -6.07
N THR A 68 3.39 17.30 -4.94
CA THR A 68 4.75 17.83 -4.88
C THR A 68 5.77 16.75 -4.54
N CYS A 69 7.03 16.93 -4.94
CA CYS A 69 8.12 16.03 -4.53
C CYS A 69 8.32 15.98 -3.00
N ALA A 70 8.02 17.07 -2.30
CA ALA A 70 8.10 17.12 -0.84
C ALA A 70 7.05 16.22 -0.18
N GLU A 71 5.81 16.25 -0.66
CA GLU A 71 4.75 15.35 -0.19
C GLU A 71 5.10 13.89 -0.47
N VAL A 72 5.64 13.58 -1.66
CA VAL A 72 6.11 12.23 -1.99
C VAL A 72 7.20 11.78 -1.02
N GLY A 73 8.17 12.64 -0.71
CA GLY A 73 9.22 12.37 0.28
C GLY A 73 8.64 12.06 1.67
N ASN A 74 7.71 12.89 2.14
CA ASN A 74 7.02 12.67 3.41
C ASN A 74 6.29 11.32 3.42
N VAL A 75 5.52 11.01 2.36
CA VAL A 75 4.82 9.72 2.23
C VAL A 75 5.79 8.55 2.31
N CYS A 76 6.94 8.62 1.64
CA CYS A 76 7.96 7.57 1.71
C CYS A 76 8.49 7.37 3.13
N ASP A 77 8.73 8.45 3.88
CA ASP A 77 9.24 8.37 5.25
C ASP A 77 8.19 7.82 6.22
N TYR A 78 6.95 8.26 6.12
CA TYR A 78 5.83 7.73 6.90
C TYR A 78 5.59 6.26 6.61
N ALA A 79 5.48 5.88 5.32
CA ALA A 79 5.26 4.49 4.93
C ALA A 79 6.39 3.57 5.43
N ARG A 80 7.65 4.01 5.34
CA ARG A 80 8.80 3.25 5.86
C ARG A 80 8.71 3.07 7.38
N ARG A 81 8.45 4.15 8.12
CA ARG A 81 8.34 4.13 9.59
C ARG A 81 7.23 3.19 10.05
N LEU A 82 6.03 3.36 9.51
CA LEU A 82 4.83 2.61 9.91
C LEU A 82 4.92 1.13 9.52
N ALA A 83 5.43 0.83 8.32
CA ALA A 83 5.70 -0.55 7.91
C ALA A 83 6.73 -1.23 8.83
N GLY A 84 7.74 -0.50 9.29
CA GLY A 84 8.70 -0.97 10.30
C GLY A 84 8.01 -1.32 11.62
N THR A 85 7.14 -0.44 12.14
CA THR A 85 6.37 -0.69 13.36
C THR A 85 5.50 -1.94 13.25
N LEU A 86 4.77 -2.11 12.14
CA LEU A 86 3.89 -3.25 11.94
C LEU A 86 4.66 -4.58 11.81
N ARG A 87 5.85 -4.56 11.20
CA ARG A 87 6.72 -5.76 11.14
C ARG A 87 7.20 -6.21 12.52
N LEU A 88 7.53 -5.26 13.39
CA LEU A 88 8.03 -5.56 14.73
C LEU A 88 6.92 -6.03 15.69
N ALA A 89 5.67 -5.61 15.46
CA ALA A 89 4.53 -6.01 16.29
C ALA A 89 4.05 -7.46 16.06
N LEU A 90 4.59 -8.14 15.04
CA LEU A 90 4.24 -9.53 14.67
C LEU A 90 5.35 -10.54 15.04
N VAL A 91 6.36 -10.12 15.82
CA VAL A 91 7.43 -10.95 16.40
C VAL A 91 7.30 -10.94 17.92
#